data_AF-A0A842TFT8-F1
#
_entry.id   AF-A0A842TFT8-F1
#
_cell.length_a   1.000
_cell.length_b   1.000
_cell.length_c   1.000
_cell.angle_alpha   90.00
_cell.angle_beta   90.00
_cell.angle_gamma   90.00
#
_symmetry.space_group_name_H-M   'P 1'
#
loop_
_entity.id
_entity.type
_entity.pdbx_description
1 polymer ?
#
loop_
_entity_poly.entity_id
_entity_poly.type
_entity_poly.pdbx_seq_one_letter_code
_entity_poly.pdbx_strand_id
1 'polypeptide(L)'
;MFALVYAVVFAIMVWFFGTAWWSLLLMIGFTLLIVLLQYAVSPYLIQFIYDIDWMDYDQYKARYPHLAKTLDKVVNINKINMPRLGIIHDKNPNAFTFGHT
;
A
#
# COMPACT_ATOMS: atom_id res chain seq x y z
N MET A 1 1.12 9.60 -8.59
CA MET A 1 2.16 10.05 -7.63
C MET A 1 3.48 9.32 -7.82
N PHE A 2 3.53 7.98 -7.82
CA PHE A 2 4.79 7.21 -8.02
C PHE A 2 5.56 7.55 -9.30
N ALA A 3 4.88 7.71 -10.43
CA ALA A 3 5.52 8.05 -11.70
C ALA A 3 6.22 9.43 -11.68
N LEU A 4 5.68 10.40 -10.93
CA LEU A 4 6.26 11.74 -10.81
C LEU A 4 7.54 11.69 -9.97
N VAL A 5 7.50 11.03 -8.81
CA VAL A 5 8.68 10.84 -7.95
C VAL A 5 9.79 10.12 -8.74
N TYR A 6 9.42 9.08 -9.49
CA TYR A 6 10.35 8.38 -10.38
C TYR A 6 10.96 9.31 -11.43
N ALA A 7 10.14 10.08 -12.16
CA ALA A 7 10.62 10.99 -13.19
C ALA A 7 11.61 12.03 -12.63
N VAL A 8 11.33 12.56 -11.43
CA VAL A 8 12.22 13.53 -10.76
C VAL A 8 13.54 12.86 -10.34
N VAL A 9 13.49 11.70 -9.69
CA VAL A 9 14.70 10.96 -9.28
C VAL A 9 15.54 10.56 -10.50
N PHE A 10 14.90 10.08 -11.57
CA PHE A 10 15.56 9.72 -12.82
C PHE A 10 16.24 10.94 -13.46
N ALA A 11 15.56 12.08 -13.54
CA ALA A 11 16.14 13.31 -14.08
C ALA A 11 17.35 13.78 -13.26
N ILE A 12 17.28 13.72 -11.93
CA ILE A 12 18.41 14.04 -11.04
C ILE A 12 19.58 13.08 -11.33
N MET A 13 19.32 11.78 -11.45
CA MET A 13 20.39 10.82 -11.73
C MET A 13 21.03 11.04 -13.10
N VAL A 14 20.25 11.34 -14.14
CA VAL A 14 20.79 11.69 -15.47
C VAL A 14 21.66 12.94 -15.40
N TRP A 15 21.26 13.95 -14.63
CA TRP A 15 22.02 15.18 -14.44
C TRP A 15 23.40 14.92 -13.81
N PHE A 16 23.49 14.05 -12.81
CA PHE A 16 24.75 13.79 -12.09
C PHE A 16 25.61 12.69 -12.71
N PHE A 17 25.02 11.66 -13.32
CA PHE A 17 25.72 10.47 -13.80
C PHE A 17 25.74 10.32 -15.32
N GLY A 18 25.09 11.22 -16.06
CA GLY A 18 25.00 11.17 -17.52
C GLY A 18 24.23 9.94 -18.05
N THR A 19 24.38 9.64 -19.34
CA THR A 19 23.60 8.61 -20.05
C THR A 19 24.43 7.40 -20.50
N ALA A 20 25.58 7.16 -19.86
CA ALA A 20 26.37 5.97 -20.11
C ALA A 20 25.56 4.69 -19.79
N TRP A 21 25.85 3.59 -20.46
CA TRP A 21 25.11 2.34 -20.26
C TRP A 21 25.14 1.85 -18.79
N TRP A 22 26.25 2.06 -18.08
CA TRP A 22 26.38 1.71 -16.67
C TRP A 22 25.56 2.63 -15.75
N SER A 23 25.43 3.92 -16.09
CA SER A 23 24.59 4.85 -15.32
C SER A 23 23.11 4.49 -15.45
N LEU A 24 22.68 4.05 -16.63
CA LEU A 24 21.32 3.52 -16.84
C LEU A 24 21.04 2.29 -15.97
N LEU A 25 21.99 1.35 -15.87
CA LEU A 25 21.84 0.18 -14.99
C LEU A 25 21.73 0.59 -13.51
N LEU A 26 22.54 1.55 -13.06
CA LEU A 26 22.44 2.10 -11.71
C LEU A 26 21.08 2.77 -11.46
N MET A 27 20.58 3.54 -12.42
CA MET A 27 19.26 4.19 -12.33
C MET A 27 18.12 3.18 -12.21
N ILE A 28 18.15 2.12 -13.02
CA ILE A 28 17.15 1.05 -12.96
C ILE A 28 17.23 0.35 -11.60
N GLY A 29 18.43 -0.04 -11.16
CA GLY A 29 18.63 -0.69 -9.87
C GLY A 29 18.15 0.16 -8.70
N PHE A 30 18.48 1.44 -8.70
CA PHE A 30 18.04 2.39 -7.67
C PHE A 30 16.52 2.60 -7.68
N THR A 31 15.91 2.63 -8.87
CA THR A 31 14.47 2.73 -9.01
C THR A 31 13.75 1.52 -8.42
N LEU A 32 14.20 0.33 -8.79
CA LEU A 32 13.66 -0.91 -8.23
C LEU A 32 13.80 -0.92 -6.70
N LEU A 33 14.95 -0.49 -6.19
CA LEU A 33 15.18 -0.35 -4.76
C LEU A 33 14.16 0.59 -4.09
N ILE A 34 13.93 1.78 -4.66
CA ILE A 34 12.94 2.73 -4.12
C ILE A 34 11.54 2.13 -4.14
N VAL A 35 11.13 1.49 -5.24
CA VAL A 35 9.79 0.90 -5.36
C VAL A 35 9.58 -0.20 -4.33
N LEU A 36 10.58 -1.06 -4.13
CA LEU A 36 10.53 -2.12 -3.13
C LEU A 36 10.49 -1.55 -1.70
N LEU A 37 11.28 -0.51 -1.42
CA LEU A 37 11.27 0.17 -0.13
C LEU A 37 9.91 0.84 0.12
N GLN A 38 9.34 1.51 -0.88
CA GLN A 38 8.01 2.10 -0.79
C GLN A 38 6.94 1.04 -0.54
N TYR A 39 6.99 -0.09 -1.25
CA TYR A 39 6.05 -1.19 -1.02
C TYR A 39 6.14 -1.71 0.43
N ALA A 40 7.35 -1.90 0.96
CA ALA A 40 7.56 -2.38 2.32
C ALA A 40 7.14 -1.36 3.39
N VAL A 41 7.39 -0.06 3.16
CA VAL A 41 7.15 1.00 4.16
C VAL A 41 5.73 1.55 4.13
N SER A 42 5.04 1.50 2.98
CA SER A 42 3.70 2.10 2.82
C SER A 42 2.69 1.65 3.87
N PRO A 43 2.60 0.36 4.25
CA PRO A 43 1.64 -0.10 5.25
C PRO A 43 1.87 0.50 6.64
N TYR A 44 3.12 0.74 7.02
CA TYR A 44 3.45 1.43 8.27
C TYR A 44 3.12 2.92 8.19
N LEU A 45 3.41 3.54 7.05
CA LEU A 45 3.14 4.95 6.82
C LEU A 45 1.62 5.24 6.87
N ILE A 46 0.79 4.38 6.28
CA ILE A 46 -0.68 4.51 6.33
C ILE A 46 -1.18 4.43 7.78
N GLN A 47 -0.70 3.45 8.55
CA GLN A 47 -1.08 3.30 9.96
C GLN A 47 -0.59 4.46 10.84
N PHE A 48 0.49 5.12 10.43
CA PHE A 48 1.03 6.28 11.12
C PHE A 48 0.26 7.57 10.80
N ILE A 49 -0.16 7.74 9.55
CA ILE A 49 -0.84 8.97 9.08
C ILE A 49 -2.33 8.96 9.44
N TYR A 50 -3.01 7.83 9.27
CA TYR A 50 -4.44 7.74 9.52
C TYR A 50 -4.72 7.33 10.97
N ASP A 51 -5.71 7.99 11.56
CA ASP A 51 -6.33 7.55 12.81
C ASP A 51 -7.30 6.42 12.48
N ILE A 52 -6.84 5.17 12.64
CA ILE A 52 -7.58 3.96 12.30
C ILE A 52 -8.11 3.33 13.58
N ASP A 53 -9.44 3.32 13.71
CA ASP A 53 -10.13 2.57 14.75
C ASP A 53 -10.18 1.10 14.37
N TRP A 54 -9.20 0.34 14.83
CA TRP A 54 -9.12 -1.11 14.62
C TRP A 54 -10.24 -1.84 15.35
N MET A 55 -10.81 -2.83 14.68
CA MET A 55 -11.87 -3.66 15.25
C MET A 55 -11.67 -5.14 14.93
N ASP A 56 -11.99 -5.98 15.91
CA ASP A 56 -11.97 -7.43 15.74
C ASP A 56 -13.08 -7.89 14.79
N TYR A 57 -12.86 -9.03 14.14
CA TYR A 57 -13.81 -9.57 13.16
C TYR A 57 -15.19 -9.84 13.76
N ASP A 58 -15.26 -10.33 15.01
CA ASP A 58 -16.54 -10.58 15.68
C ASP A 58 -17.33 -9.29 15.91
N GLN A 59 -16.64 -8.21 16.29
CA GLN A 59 -17.25 -6.88 16.43
C GLN A 59 -17.72 -6.35 15.07
N TYR A 60 -16.92 -6.56 14.03
CA TYR A 60 -17.26 -6.17 12.66
C TYR A 60 -18.51 -6.91 12.16
N LYS A 61 -18.56 -8.22 12.40
CA LYS A 61 -19.70 -9.07 12.02
C LYS A 61 -20.98 -8.69 12.75
N ALA A 62 -20.89 -8.33 14.03
CA ALA A 62 -22.03 -7.84 14.79
C ALA A 62 -22.54 -6.49 14.26
N ARG A 63 -21.63 -5.58 13.88
CA ARG A 63 -21.98 -4.23 13.40
C ARG A 63 -22.43 -4.19 11.94
N TYR A 64 -21.83 -5.01 11.08
CA TYR A 64 -22.05 -5.01 9.63
C TYR A 64 -22.27 -6.43 9.08
N PRO A 65 -23.37 -7.12 9.47
CA PRO A 65 -23.56 -8.55 9.17
C PRO A 65 -23.63 -8.86 7.66
N HIS A 66 -24.14 -7.93 6.84
CA HIS A 66 -24.21 -8.10 5.39
C HIS A 66 -22.83 -8.00 4.72
N LEU A 67 -21.97 -7.08 5.20
CA LEU A 67 -20.62 -6.94 4.67
C LEU A 67 -19.72 -8.09 5.14
N ALA A 68 -19.88 -8.55 6.38
CA ALA A 68 -19.16 -9.71 6.90
C ALA A 68 -19.41 -10.98 6.07
N LYS A 69 -20.66 -11.24 5.64
CA LYS A 69 -20.96 -12.37 4.73
C LYS A 69 -20.20 -12.28 3.40
N THR A 70 -20.09 -11.07 2.84
CA THR A 70 -19.33 -10.84 1.61
C THR A 70 -17.84 -11.07 1.85
N LEU A 71 -17.30 -10.56 2.97
CA LEU A 71 -15.91 -10.75 3.34
C LEU A 71 -15.57 -12.23 3.56
N ASP A 72 -16.39 -12.96 4.32
CA ASP A 72 -16.25 -14.43 4.52
C ASP A 72 -16.19 -15.16 3.18
N LYS A 73 -17.09 -14.81 2.24
CA LYS A 73 -17.12 -15.42 0.91
C LYS A 73 -15.82 -15.14 0.14
N VAL A 74 -15.33 -13.91 0.15
CA VAL A 74 -14.08 -13.52 -0.53
C VAL A 74 -12.88 -14.23 0.09
N VAL A 75 -12.79 -14.27 1.42
CA VAL A 75 -11.74 -14.95 2.17
C VAL A 75 -11.70 -16.44 1.83
N ASN A 76 -12.86 -17.11 1.83
CA ASN A 76 -12.97 -18.53 1.52
C ASN A 76 -12.63 -18.86 0.05
N ILE A 77 -13.09 -18.04 -0.90
CA ILE A 77 -12.80 -18.24 -2.32
C ILE A 77 -11.32 -18.07 -2.62
N ASN A 78 -10.70 -17.03 -2.05
CA ASN A 78 -9.30 -16.71 -2.33
C ASN A 78 -8.31 -17.46 -1.42
N LYS A 79 -8.81 -18.21 -0.42
CA LYS A 79 -8.01 -18.94 0.57
C LYS A 79 -6.96 -18.06 1.25
N ILE A 80 -7.36 -16.84 1.59
CA ILE A 80 -6.53 -15.86 2.30
C ILE A 80 -6.85 -15.88 3.79
N ASN A 81 -5.96 -15.31 4.60
CA ASN A 81 -6.25 -15.07 6.02
C ASN A 81 -7.26 -13.93 6.16
N MET A 82 -8.03 -13.94 7.26
CA MET A 82 -8.93 -12.84 7.57
C MET A 82 -8.12 -11.54 7.76
N PRO A 83 -8.35 -10.49 6.96
CA PRO A 83 -7.60 -9.25 7.11
C PRO A 83 -7.99 -8.51 8.40
N ARG A 84 -7.08 -7.68 8.90
CA ARG A 84 -7.41 -6.71 9.97
C ARG A 84 -8.38 -5.67 9.42
N LEU A 85 -9.37 -5.31 10.23
CA LEU A 85 -10.42 -4.36 9.85
C LEU A 85 -10.32 -3.11 10.72
N GLY A 86 -10.58 -1.96 10.12
CA GLY A 86 -10.62 -0.69 10.82
C GLY A 86 -11.49 0.33 10.11
N ILE A 87 -11.89 1.36 10.84
CA ILE A 87 -12.68 2.47 10.33
C ILE A 87 -11.86 3.75 10.48
N ILE A 88 -11.85 4.57 9.43
CA ILE A 88 -11.23 5.90 9.44
C ILE A 88 -12.35 6.92 9.46
N HIS A 89 -12.31 7.83 10.43
CA HIS A 89 -13.35 8.85 10.61
C HIS A 89 -13.02 10.17 9.86
N ASP A 90 -12.77 10.09 8.55
CA ASP A 90 -12.35 11.22 7.70
C ASP A 90 -13.50 11.88 6.90
N LYS A 91 -14.74 11.41 7.09
CA LYS A 91 -15.96 11.82 6.35
C LYS A 91 -15.91 11.53 4.84
N ASN A 92 -14.93 10.75 4.37
CA ASN A 92 -14.84 10.33 2.98
C ASN A 92 -15.50 8.94 2.82
N PRO A 93 -16.46 8.75 1.91
CA PRO A 93 -17.07 7.45 1.66
C PRO A 93 -16.14 6.57 0.81
N ASN A 94 -14.98 6.21 1.35
CA ASN A 94 -13.96 5.41 0.68
C ASN A 94 -13.61 4.15 1.48
N ALA A 95 -13.26 3.08 0.79
CA ALA A 95 -12.72 1.85 1.36
C ALA A 95 -11.52 1.42 0.55
N PHE A 96 -10.40 1.15 1.22
CA PHE A 96 -9.18 0.67 0.59
C PHE A 96 -8.54 -0.42 1.44
N THR A 97 -7.72 -1.25 0.81
CA THR A 97 -6.93 -2.29 1.46
C THR A 97 -5.45 -1.98 1.29
N PHE A 98 -4.65 -2.29 2.31
CA PHE A 98 -3.21 -2.12 2.26
C PHE A 98 -2.55 -3.21 3.11
N GLY A 99 -1.32 -3.56 2.76
CA GLY A 99 -0.58 -4.64 3.41
C GLY A 99 0.49 -5.22 2.51
N HIS A 100 1.40 -5.97 3.10
CA HIS A 100 2.52 -6.61 2.41
C HIS A 100 2.62 -8.12 2.72
N THR A 101 1.65 -8.67 3.46
CA THR A 101 1.56 -10.07 3.93
C THR A 101 0.11 -10.50 4.01
#